data_AF-A0A1F7RQS9-F1
#
_entry.id   AF-A0A1F7RQS9-F1
#
_cell.length_a   1.000
_cell.length_b   1.000
_cell.length_c   1.000
_cell.angle_alpha   90.00
_cell.angle_beta   90.00
_cell.angle_gamma   90.00
#
_symmetry.space_group_name_H-M   'P 1'
#
loop_
_entity.id
_entity.type
_entity.pdbx_description
1 polymer ?
#
loop_
_entity_poly.entity_id
_entity_poly.type
_entity_poly.pdbx_seq_one_letter_code
_entity_poly.pdbx_strand_id
1 'polypeptide(L)'
;MRRIFVILILIPLLCIPAAAFGWTRSDLFGYHAQITSFDWIDARRGSRLTLSGDDNITVYGFLPFSIKFYGLKYFYIIISTNGLISFDIVSASSRNNSPLPYPGLPNNIICPFWDDLVIESGAVYVYFDSIRNIFVVQWDDLTDATYHTDNLTFQVQFIKSTGEIRFMYASMVGTIAAGTSASVGIENGDGSTGIRYVDEFSPGLIGDGLGLSFSPPYNLPVMSIKGCFILVFLFLLVIFNFLRNNGFHMTFNYYE
;
A
#
# COMPACT_ATOMS: atom_id res chain seq x y z
N MET A 1 21.10 31.45 -44.58
CA MET A 1 20.66 31.27 -43.18
C MET A 1 19.40 30.42 -43.16
N ARG A 2 19.50 29.11 -42.91
CA ARG A 2 18.32 28.24 -42.76
C ARG A 2 17.83 28.33 -41.32
N ARG A 3 16.63 28.87 -41.13
CA ARG A 3 15.96 28.94 -39.82
C ARG A 3 15.48 27.53 -39.45
N ILE A 4 16.00 27.01 -38.35
CA ILE A 4 15.54 25.75 -37.75
C ILE A 4 14.27 26.09 -36.97
N PHE A 5 13.13 25.57 -37.43
CA PHE A 5 11.93 25.52 -36.60
C PHE A 5 12.10 24.36 -35.63
N VAL A 6 12.38 24.68 -34.37
CA VAL A 6 12.19 23.74 -33.26
C VAL A 6 10.68 23.53 -33.17
N ILE A 7 10.19 22.42 -33.69
CA ILE A 7 8.83 21.96 -33.39
C ILE A 7 8.87 21.54 -31.93
N LEU A 8 8.49 22.46 -31.04
CA LEU A 8 8.00 22.12 -29.72
C LEU A 8 6.81 21.20 -29.96
N ILE A 9 7.03 19.89 -29.79
CA ILE A 9 5.93 18.95 -29.63
C ILE A 9 5.27 19.36 -28.32
N LEU A 10 4.23 20.18 -28.42
CA LEU A 10 3.22 20.32 -27.38
C LEU A 10 2.68 18.92 -27.16
N ILE A 11 3.24 18.21 -26.19
CA ILE A 11 2.57 17.09 -25.56
C ILE A 11 1.21 17.67 -25.20
N PRO A 12 0.09 17.11 -25.69
CA PRO A 12 -1.19 17.57 -25.23
C PRO A 12 -1.16 17.33 -23.73
N LEU A 13 -1.17 18.42 -22.95
CA LEU A 13 -1.64 18.37 -21.60
C LEU A 13 -3.05 17.82 -21.75
N LEU A 14 -3.19 16.49 -21.64
CA LEU A 14 -4.45 15.92 -21.24
C LEU A 14 -4.77 16.71 -19.99
N CYS A 15 -5.86 17.46 -20.03
CA CYS A 15 -6.53 17.90 -18.82
C CYS A 15 -6.78 16.63 -18.02
N ILE A 16 -5.83 16.26 -17.16
CA ILE A 16 -6.10 15.42 -16.03
C ILE A 16 -7.14 16.25 -15.29
N PRO A 17 -8.40 15.79 -15.19
CA PRO A 17 -9.38 16.51 -14.40
C PRO A 17 -8.75 16.71 -13.02
N ALA A 18 -8.78 17.95 -12.53
CA ALA A 18 -8.17 18.36 -11.28
C ALA A 18 -8.91 17.74 -10.05
N ALA A 19 -8.97 16.42 -10.01
CA ALA A 19 -9.65 15.62 -9.00
C ALA A 19 -8.76 14.42 -8.62
N ALA A 20 -7.53 14.71 -8.21
CA ALA A 20 -6.67 13.86 -7.39
C ALA A 20 -5.40 14.64 -7.03
N PHE A 21 -5.54 15.73 -6.27
CA PHE A 21 -4.42 16.17 -5.40
C PHE A 21 -4.38 15.17 -4.23
N GLY A 22 -4.01 13.93 -4.56
CA GLY A 22 -4.20 12.75 -3.75
C GLY A 22 -3.03 12.57 -2.79
N TRP A 23 -3.31 12.07 -1.60
CA TRP A 23 -2.26 11.62 -0.69
C TRP A 23 -1.38 10.60 -1.41
N THR A 24 -0.09 10.90 -1.55
CA THR A 24 0.95 9.99 -2.04
C THR A 24 2.13 9.97 -1.06
N ARG A 25 2.69 8.80 -0.77
CA ARG A 25 3.83 8.63 0.13
C ARG A 25 4.76 7.55 -0.38
N SER A 26 6.03 7.63 -0.02
CA SER A 26 6.98 6.53 -0.19
C SER A 26 7.80 6.36 1.08
N ASP A 27 8.32 5.17 1.30
CA ASP A 27 9.26 4.88 2.38
C ASP A 27 10.68 4.61 1.86
N LEU A 28 11.60 4.29 2.77
CA LEU A 28 13.01 4.05 2.44
C LEU A 28 13.23 2.65 1.84
N PHE A 29 12.32 1.71 2.07
CA PHE A 29 12.37 0.39 1.41
C PHE A 29 11.96 0.49 -0.07
N GLY A 30 11.17 1.51 -0.40
CA GLY A 30 10.69 1.79 -1.75
C GLY A 30 9.24 1.39 -1.99
N TYR A 31 8.44 1.17 -0.94
CA TYR A 31 6.99 1.17 -1.10
C TYR A 31 6.52 2.55 -1.57
N HIS A 32 5.48 2.56 -2.40
CA HIS A 32 4.77 3.77 -2.80
C HIS A 32 3.29 3.59 -2.49
N ALA A 33 2.72 4.51 -1.73
CA ALA A 33 1.31 4.52 -1.38
C ALA A 33 0.58 5.70 -2.00
N GLN A 34 -0.69 5.47 -2.33
CA GLN A 34 -1.58 6.50 -2.83
C GLN A 34 -3.05 6.15 -2.60
N ILE A 35 -3.92 7.15 -2.66
CA ILE A 35 -5.37 6.93 -2.79
C ILE A 35 -5.62 6.17 -4.11
N THR A 36 -6.46 5.15 -4.05
CA THR A 36 -6.90 4.34 -5.20
C THR A 36 -8.42 4.30 -5.28
N SER A 37 -8.93 3.84 -6.42
CA SER A 37 -10.37 3.62 -6.58
C SER A 37 -10.86 2.54 -5.61
N PHE A 38 -12.02 2.77 -5.03
CA PHE A 38 -12.71 1.77 -4.22
C PHE A 38 -13.14 0.57 -5.09
N ASP A 39 -12.64 -0.62 -4.76
CA ASP A 39 -12.97 -1.89 -5.42
C ASP A 39 -13.25 -2.94 -4.35
N TRP A 40 -14.46 -2.93 -3.81
CA TRP A 40 -14.86 -3.83 -2.72
C TRP A 40 -14.97 -5.29 -3.20
N ILE A 41 -14.59 -6.23 -2.34
CA ILE A 41 -14.71 -7.67 -2.57
C ILE A 41 -15.33 -8.24 -1.31
N ASP A 42 -16.57 -8.69 -1.40
CA ASP A 42 -17.26 -9.24 -0.23
C ASP A 42 -16.65 -10.59 0.19
N ALA A 43 -15.85 -10.57 1.26
CA ALA A 43 -15.18 -11.74 1.79
C ALA A 43 -16.10 -12.64 2.62
N ARG A 44 -17.34 -12.22 2.91
CA ARG A 44 -18.36 -13.09 3.54
C ARG A 44 -18.72 -14.29 2.67
N ARG A 45 -18.36 -14.23 1.38
CA ARG A 45 -18.43 -15.34 0.42
C ARG A 45 -17.39 -16.43 0.67
N GLY A 46 -16.40 -16.17 1.52
CA GLY A 46 -15.35 -17.10 1.93
C GLY A 46 -15.61 -17.71 3.30
N SER A 47 -14.55 -17.82 4.10
CA SER A 47 -14.59 -18.46 5.41
C SER A 47 -14.67 -17.42 6.52
N ARG A 48 -15.61 -17.59 7.45
CA ARG A 48 -15.62 -16.89 8.74
C ARG A 48 -14.51 -17.45 9.63
N LEU A 49 -13.66 -16.58 10.16
CA LEU A 49 -12.62 -16.99 11.10
C LEU A 49 -13.21 -17.25 12.49
N THR A 50 -12.59 -18.18 13.24
CA THR A 50 -12.86 -18.33 14.68
C THR A 50 -12.05 -17.29 15.43
N LEU A 51 -12.50 -16.03 15.34
CA LEU A 51 -11.91 -14.86 15.96
C LEU A 51 -13.07 -14.00 16.50
N SER A 52 -13.03 -13.68 17.80
CA SER A 52 -14.11 -12.99 18.49
C SER A 52 -13.61 -12.32 19.76
N GLY A 53 -14.39 -11.41 20.32
CA GLY A 53 -14.07 -10.71 21.55
C GLY A 53 -13.00 -9.65 21.34
N ASP A 54 -12.32 -9.34 22.43
CA ASP A 54 -11.30 -8.30 22.54
C ASP A 54 -9.90 -8.94 22.63
N ASP A 55 -8.89 -8.22 22.15
CA ASP A 55 -7.46 -8.58 22.25
C ASP A 55 -7.11 -10.01 21.80
N ASN A 56 -7.78 -10.48 20.75
CA ASN A 56 -7.62 -11.84 20.26
C ASN A 56 -6.95 -11.89 18.89
N ILE A 57 -6.28 -13.00 18.62
CA ILE A 57 -5.56 -13.22 17.38
C ILE A 57 -5.86 -14.60 16.80
N THR A 58 -5.73 -14.74 15.49
CA THR A 58 -5.78 -16.04 14.83
C THR A 58 -4.68 -16.17 13.78
N VAL A 59 -4.02 -17.33 13.77
CA VAL A 59 -3.01 -17.67 12.77
C VAL A 59 -3.72 -18.23 11.54
N TYR A 60 -3.56 -17.57 10.40
CA TYR A 60 -4.04 -18.05 9.12
C TYR A 60 -2.89 -18.60 8.28
N GLY A 61 -2.70 -19.92 8.34
CA GLY A 61 -1.58 -20.64 7.71
C GLY A 61 -1.81 -21.11 6.27
N PHE A 62 -3.00 -20.93 5.72
CA PHE A 62 -3.38 -21.45 4.40
C PHE A 62 -3.49 -20.31 3.37
N LEU A 63 -2.40 -19.56 3.20
CA LEU A 63 -2.39 -18.49 2.20
C LEU A 63 -2.51 -19.07 0.78
N PRO A 64 -3.39 -18.53 -0.09
CA PRO A 64 -3.53 -19.00 -1.48
C PRO A 64 -2.28 -18.72 -2.32
N PHE A 65 -1.42 -17.81 -1.85
CA PHE A 65 -0.09 -17.52 -2.37
C PHE A 65 0.72 -16.84 -1.26
N SER A 66 2.05 -16.93 -1.35
CA SER A 66 2.92 -16.25 -0.39
C SER A 66 2.83 -14.72 -0.53
N ILE A 67 2.76 -14.02 0.59
CA ILE A 67 2.84 -12.55 0.64
C ILE A 67 4.31 -12.14 0.70
N LYS A 68 4.69 -11.14 -0.11
CA LYS A 68 6.01 -10.50 0.01
C LYS A 68 5.83 -9.17 0.73
N PHE A 69 6.51 -8.99 1.85
CA PHE A 69 6.39 -7.79 2.67
C PHE A 69 7.76 -7.41 3.22
N TYR A 70 8.18 -6.15 2.99
CA TYR A 70 9.53 -5.65 3.29
C TYR A 70 10.69 -6.61 2.98
N GLY A 71 10.66 -7.22 1.79
CA GLY A 71 11.73 -8.08 1.27
C GLY A 71 11.67 -9.53 1.75
N LEU A 72 10.80 -9.85 2.71
CA LEU A 72 10.59 -11.20 3.21
C LEU A 72 9.36 -11.84 2.57
N LYS A 73 9.36 -13.17 2.52
CA LYS A 73 8.28 -13.98 1.95
C LYS A 73 7.58 -14.74 3.07
N TYR A 74 6.29 -14.53 3.21
CA TYR A 74 5.46 -15.11 4.26
C TYR A 74 4.46 -16.11 3.68
N PHE A 75 4.24 -17.20 4.41
CA PHE A 75 3.31 -18.28 4.05
C PHE A 75 2.11 -18.37 4.99
N TYR A 76 2.12 -17.57 6.05
CA TYR A 76 1.03 -17.39 6.99
C TYR A 76 0.92 -15.90 7.34
N ILE A 77 -0.22 -15.50 7.87
CA ILE A 77 -0.43 -14.22 8.53
C ILE A 77 -1.09 -14.45 9.88
N ILE A 78 -1.00 -13.47 10.76
CA ILE A 78 -1.71 -13.46 12.04
C ILE A 78 -2.62 -12.26 12.02
N ILE A 79 -3.91 -12.51 12.19
CA ILE A 79 -4.98 -11.51 12.08
C ILE A 79 -5.48 -11.20 13.49
N SER A 80 -5.57 -9.92 13.81
CA SER A 80 -6.01 -9.43 15.13
C SER A 80 -7.47 -8.94 15.11
N THR A 81 -8.14 -9.01 16.25
CA THR A 81 -9.40 -8.28 16.49
C THR A 81 -9.20 -6.77 16.33
N ASN A 82 -8.02 -6.28 16.72
CA ASN A 82 -7.60 -4.87 16.70
C ASN A 82 -7.27 -4.34 15.29
N GLY A 83 -7.87 -4.89 14.23
CA GLY A 83 -7.78 -4.35 12.86
C GLY A 83 -6.37 -4.29 12.25
N LEU A 84 -5.45 -5.15 12.73
CA LEU A 84 -4.07 -5.26 12.26
C LEU A 84 -3.73 -6.70 11.84
N ILE A 85 -2.76 -6.82 10.93
CA ILE A 85 -2.13 -8.08 10.56
C ILE A 85 -0.63 -7.98 10.85
N SER A 86 -0.06 -9.05 11.40
CA SER A 86 1.38 -9.24 11.50
C SER A 86 1.80 -10.63 11.04
N PHE A 87 3.10 -10.89 11.09
CA PHE A 87 3.72 -12.18 10.84
C PHE A 87 4.40 -12.74 12.10
N ASP A 88 4.26 -12.01 13.23
CA ASP A 88 4.75 -12.34 14.56
C ASP A 88 3.59 -12.24 15.58
N ILE A 89 3.55 -13.18 16.53
CA ILE A 89 2.47 -13.31 17.52
C ILE A 89 2.42 -12.10 18.46
N VAL A 90 3.57 -11.63 18.94
CA VAL A 90 3.68 -10.50 19.89
C VAL A 90 3.18 -9.23 19.23
N SER A 91 3.52 -9.03 17.96
CA SER A 91 3.09 -7.84 17.22
C SER A 91 1.59 -7.87 16.90
N ALA A 92 1.05 -9.04 16.54
CA ALA A 92 -0.38 -9.20 16.27
C ALA A 92 -1.28 -8.98 17.50
N SER A 93 -0.78 -9.23 18.70
CA SER A 93 -1.54 -9.09 19.95
C SER A 93 -1.59 -7.67 20.51
N SER A 94 -1.05 -6.67 19.80
CA SER A 94 -1.03 -5.30 20.31
C SER A 94 -2.37 -4.59 20.11
N ARG A 95 -2.85 -3.94 21.16
CA ARG A 95 -3.98 -2.98 21.13
C ARG A 95 -3.53 -1.53 21.24
N ASN A 96 -2.27 -1.31 21.62
CA ASN A 96 -1.76 0.04 21.86
C ASN A 96 -1.15 0.58 20.58
N ASN A 97 -1.90 1.42 19.90
CA ASN A 97 -1.49 2.18 18.73
C ASN A 97 -0.15 2.89 18.91
N SER A 98 0.64 2.92 17.84
CA SER A 98 1.83 3.74 17.73
C SER A 98 1.85 4.44 16.36
N PRO A 99 2.56 5.58 16.24
CA PRO A 99 2.88 6.17 14.95
C PRO A 99 3.62 5.16 14.05
N LEU A 100 3.47 5.29 12.73
CA LEU A 100 4.22 4.47 11.77
C LEU A 100 5.15 5.37 10.92
N PRO A 101 6.43 5.01 10.71
CA PRO A 101 7.14 3.93 11.39
C PRO A 101 7.54 4.29 12.84
N TYR A 102 7.72 3.29 13.69
CA TYR A 102 8.18 3.41 15.08
C TYR A 102 9.06 2.22 15.47
N PRO A 103 10.32 2.42 15.91
CA PRO A 103 11.23 1.31 16.23
C PRO A 103 10.81 0.39 17.39
N GLY A 104 9.90 0.84 18.26
CA GLY A 104 9.39 0.02 19.36
C GLY A 104 8.28 -0.91 18.87
N LEU A 105 8.05 -2.01 19.60
CA LEU A 105 6.99 -2.96 19.23
C LEU A 105 5.59 -2.32 19.33
N PRO A 106 4.62 -2.78 18.51
CA PRO A 106 4.71 -3.87 17.51
C PRO A 106 5.38 -3.44 16.19
N ASN A 107 6.05 -4.38 15.52
CA ASN A 107 6.70 -4.17 14.21
C ASN A 107 6.20 -5.22 13.19
N ASN A 108 6.60 -5.09 11.91
CA ASN A 108 6.22 -6.02 10.84
C ASN A 108 4.70 -6.11 10.66
N ILE A 109 4.06 -4.94 10.61
CA ILE A 109 2.60 -4.79 10.72
C ILE A 109 1.99 -4.19 9.46
N ILE A 110 0.77 -4.64 9.16
CA ILE A 110 -0.12 -4.12 8.13
C ILE A 110 -1.40 -3.70 8.86
N CYS A 111 -1.65 -2.41 8.93
CA CYS A 111 -2.69 -1.81 9.74
C CYS A 111 -3.72 -1.13 8.83
N PRO A 112 -4.71 -1.87 8.29
CA PRO A 112 -5.82 -1.24 7.58
C PRO A 112 -6.63 -0.33 8.52
N PHE A 113 -6.78 -0.70 9.78
CA PHE A 113 -7.39 0.13 10.81
C PHE A 113 -6.98 -0.40 12.18
N TRP A 114 -5.72 -0.19 12.58
CA TRP A 114 -5.29 -0.65 13.89
C TRP A 114 -5.87 0.29 14.95
N ASP A 115 -6.63 -0.24 15.91
CA ASP A 115 -7.16 0.46 17.08
C ASP A 115 -7.57 -0.58 18.14
N ASP A 116 -8.00 -0.13 19.33
CA ASP A 116 -8.57 -0.99 20.38
C ASP A 116 -10.01 -1.41 19.99
N LEU A 117 -10.13 -2.50 19.23
CA LEU A 117 -11.37 -2.96 18.60
C LEU A 117 -11.84 -4.31 19.14
N VAL A 118 -13.16 -4.48 19.19
CA VAL A 118 -13.81 -5.70 19.67
C VAL A 118 -14.79 -6.25 18.63
N ILE A 119 -14.86 -7.58 18.56
CA ILE A 119 -15.86 -8.30 17.76
C ILE A 119 -16.98 -8.80 18.67
N GLU A 120 -18.11 -8.10 18.68
CA GLU A 120 -19.34 -8.50 19.40
C GLU A 120 -20.34 -9.22 18.48
N SER A 121 -21.00 -8.48 17.59
CA SER A 121 -21.96 -8.99 16.58
C SER A 121 -21.30 -9.35 15.26
N GLY A 122 -20.20 -8.68 14.94
CA GLY A 122 -19.49 -8.80 13.68
C GLY A 122 -18.66 -10.07 13.53
N ALA A 123 -17.77 -10.04 12.54
CA ALA A 123 -16.84 -11.13 12.28
C ALA A 123 -15.67 -10.71 11.39
N VAL A 124 -14.63 -11.55 11.40
CA VAL A 124 -13.55 -11.48 10.42
C VAL A 124 -13.71 -12.61 9.40
N TYR A 125 -13.62 -12.27 8.12
CA TYR A 125 -13.71 -13.20 7.02
C TYR A 125 -12.45 -13.20 6.17
N VAL A 126 -12.18 -14.35 5.56
CA VAL A 126 -11.13 -14.49 4.53
C VAL A 126 -11.72 -15.05 3.25
N TYR A 127 -11.30 -14.51 2.12
CA TYR A 127 -11.75 -14.96 0.81
C TYR A 127 -10.64 -14.85 -0.23
N PHE A 128 -10.59 -15.80 -1.15
CA PHE A 128 -9.69 -15.73 -2.30
C PHE A 128 -10.51 -15.61 -3.59
N ASP A 129 -10.49 -14.42 -4.20
CA ASP A 129 -11.00 -14.22 -5.54
C ASP A 129 -10.02 -14.85 -6.54
N SER A 130 -10.30 -16.08 -6.94
CA SER A 130 -9.46 -16.85 -7.88
C SER A 130 -9.44 -16.27 -9.29
N ILE A 131 -10.43 -15.47 -9.68
CA ILE A 131 -10.51 -14.83 -11.00
C ILE A 131 -9.52 -13.67 -11.04
N ARG A 132 -9.53 -12.82 -10.01
CA ARG A 132 -8.64 -11.65 -9.91
C ARG A 132 -7.28 -11.97 -9.28
N ASN A 133 -7.13 -13.16 -8.70
CA ASN A 133 -6.00 -13.57 -7.85
C ASN A 133 -5.76 -12.60 -6.68
N ILE A 134 -6.84 -12.29 -5.95
CA ILE A 134 -6.82 -11.38 -4.80
C ILE A 134 -7.20 -12.17 -3.54
N PHE A 135 -6.34 -12.11 -2.53
CA PHE A 135 -6.65 -12.63 -1.20
C PHE A 135 -7.13 -11.48 -0.31
N VAL A 136 -8.25 -11.68 0.37
CA VAL A 136 -8.94 -10.64 1.14
C VAL A 136 -9.09 -11.08 2.58
N VAL A 137 -8.79 -10.17 3.51
CA VAL A 137 -9.17 -10.26 4.92
C VAL A 137 -10.10 -9.09 5.21
N GLN A 138 -11.33 -9.37 5.62
CA GLN A 138 -12.37 -8.37 5.91
C GLN A 138 -12.72 -8.42 7.39
N TRP A 139 -12.69 -7.27 8.03
CA TRP A 139 -13.35 -7.03 9.32
C TRP A 139 -14.72 -6.43 9.00
N ASP A 140 -15.77 -7.11 9.47
CA ASP A 140 -17.17 -6.80 9.16
C ASP A 140 -17.88 -6.50 10.47
N ASP A 141 -18.44 -5.29 10.60
CA ASP A 141 -19.21 -4.84 11.77
C ASP A 141 -18.41 -4.90 13.10
N LEU A 142 -17.20 -4.32 13.12
CA LEU A 142 -16.42 -4.14 14.35
C LEU A 142 -16.76 -2.82 15.05
N THR A 143 -16.57 -2.79 16.36
CA THR A 143 -16.74 -1.57 17.17
C THR A 143 -15.50 -1.31 18.02
N ASP A 144 -15.38 -0.08 18.52
CA ASP A 144 -14.41 0.28 19.56
C ASP A 144 -14.67 -0.51 20.85
N ALA A 145 -13.60 -0.84 21.58
CA ALA A 145 -13.67 -1.62 22.82
C ALA A 145 -14.14 -0.82 24.05
N THR A 146 -14.34 0.50 23.93
CA THR A 146 -14.68 1.37 25.08
C THR A 146 -16.17 1.61 25.22
N TYR A 147 -16.82 2.06 24.16
CA TYR A 147 -18.22 2.48 24.11
C TYR A 147 -19.10 1.54 23.31
N HIS A 148 -18.52 0.72 22.44
CA HIS A 148 -19.25 -0.25 21.62
C HIS A 148 -20.31 0.39 20.73
N THR A 149 -20.02 1.59 20.19
CA THR A 149 -20.99 2.39 19.42
C THR A 149 -20.69 2.45 17.93
N ASP A 150 -19.54 1.94 17.52
CA ASP A 150 -19.01 2.10 16.19
C ASP A 150 -19.39 0.90 15.29
N ASN A 151 -19.44 1.14 13.99
CA ASN A 151 -19.66 0.13 12.97
C ASN A 151 -18.62 0.31 11.87
N LEU A 152 -17.58 -0.51 11.96
CA LEU A 152 -16.39 -0.45 11.14
C LEU A 152 -16.32 -1.70 10.26
N THR A 153 -16.46 -1.50 8.96
CA THR A 153 -16.36 -2.54 7.94
C THR A 153 -15.30 -2.14 6.92
N PHE A 154 -14.18 -2.84 6.97
CA PHE A 154 -12.99 -2.57 6.17
C PHE A 154 -12.27 -3.87 5.82
N GLN A 155 -11.34 -3.79 4.87
CA GLN A 155 -10.59 -4.96 4.44
C GLN A 155 -9.18 -4.61 3.99
N VAL A 156 -8.30 -5.61 4.04
CA VAL A 156 -7.06 -5.63 3.27
C VAL A 156 -7.18 -6.59 2.09
N GLN A 157 -6.64 -6.18 0.95
CA GLN A 157 -6.51 -7.01 -0.25
C GLN A 157 -5.03 -7.19 -0.58
N PHE A 158 -4.62 -8.43 -0.80
CA PHE A 158 -3.29 -8.80 -1.29
C PHE A 158 -3.41 -9.18 -2.76
N ILE A 159 -2.67 -8.50 -3.64
CA ILE A 159 -2.72 -8.72 -5.08
C ILE A 159 -1.55 -9.62 -5.51
N LYS A 160 -1.84 -10.85 -5.95
CA LYS A 160 -0.80 -11.84 -6.26
C LYS A 160 0.18 -11.39 -7.35
N SER A 161 -0.31 -10.72 -8.39
CA SER A 161 0.47 -10.39 -9.59
C SER A 161 1.48 -9.26 -9.36
N THR A 162 1.12 -8.27 -8.55
CA THR A 162 1.93 -7.07 -8.30
C THR A 162 2.60 -7.07 -6.93
N GLY A 163 2.07 -7.83 -5.97
CA GLY A 163 2.42 -7.73 -4.57
C GLY A 163 1.85 -6.48 -3.89
N GLU A 164 0.99 -5.72 -4.57
CA GLU A 164 0.30 -4.57 -4.01
C GLU A 164 -0.61 -5.00 -2.84
N ILE A 165 -0.63 -4.18 -1.80
CA ILE A 165 -1.54 -4.29 -0.67
C ILE A 165 -2.54 -3.13 -0.77
N ARG A 166 -3.83 -3.40 -0.60
CA ARG A 166 -4.86 -2.35 -0.61
C ARG A 166 -5.69 -2.36 0.64
N PHE A 167 -6.02 -1.20 1.15
CA PHE A 167 -7.04 -1.03 2.20
C PHE A 167 -8.30 -0.45 1.57
N MET A 168 -9.45 -1.00 1.92
CA MET A 168 -10.75 -0.55 1.41
C MET A 168 -11.71 -0.41 2.59
N TYR A 169 -12.47 0.68 2.61
CA TYR A 169 -13.37 1.05 3.71
C TYR A 169 -14.80 1.15 3.18
N ALA A 170 -15.71 0.30 3.65
CA ALA A 170 -17.08 0.22 3.12
C ALA A 170 -18.10 0.97 3.96
N SER A 171 -18.14 0.69 5.26
CA SER A 171 -19.01 1.34 6.24
C SER A 171 -18.16 1.74 7.43
N MET A 172 -17.98 3.04 7.62
CA MET A 172 -17.16 3.64 8.67
C MET A 172 -18.04 4.62 9.43
N VAL A 173 -18.83 4.09 10.37
CA VAL A 173 -19.76 4.87 11.18
C VAL A 173 -19.31 4.81 12.63
N GLY A 174 -19.22 5.95 13.31
CA GLY A 174 -18.83 5.96 14.71
C GLY A 174 -17.90 7.10 15.08
N THR A 175 -17.47 7.08 16.33
CA THR A 175 -16.63 8.12 16.92
C THR A 175 -15.19 8.04 16.45
N ILE A 176 -14.65 6.82 16.33
CA ILE A 176 -13.28 6.59 15.87
C ILE A 176 -13.20 6.32 14.38
N ALA A 177 -14.34 6.14 13.70
CA ALA A 177 -14.45 5.74 12.30
C ALA A 177 -13.62 6.57 11.30
N ALA A 178 -13.43 7.86 11.58
CA ALA A 178 -12.56 8.74 10.80
C ALA A 178 -11.05 8.51 11.06
N GLY A 179 -10.67 7.50 11.83
CA GLY A 179 -9.29 7.20 12.21
C GLY A 179 -8.72 8.13 13.28
N THR A 180 -9.53 8.73 14.14
CA THR A 180 -9.06 9.74 15.10
C THR A 180 -8.07 9.20 16.14
N SER A 181 -8.15 7.92 16.48
CA SER A 181 -7.23 7.19 17.37
C SER A 181 -6.44 6.10 16.64
N ALA A 182 -6.89 5.70 15.45
CA ALA A 182 -6.35 4.56 14.74
C ALA A 182 -4.98 4.84 14.13
N SER A 183 -4.15 3.81 14.05
CA SER A 183 -2.94 3.80 13.23
C SER A 183 -3.23 3.09 11.92
N VAL A 184 -3.07 3.78 10.80
CA VAL A 184 -3.31 3.23 9.46
C VAL A 184 -2.06 3.31 8.62
N GLY A 185 -1.60 2.18 8.11
CA GLY A 185 -0.37 2.12 7.34
C GLY A 185 0.28 0.73 7.29
N ILE A 186 1.55 0.73 6.90
CA ILE A 186 2.41 -0.46 6.88
C ILE A 186 3.77 -0.12 7.47
N GLU A 187 4.42 -1.11 8.08
CA GLU A 187 5.74 -0.95 8.68
C GLU A 187 6.57 -2.24 8.61
N ASN A 188 7.88 -2.08 8.45
CA ASN A 188 8.83 -3.18 8.36
C ASN A 188 9.14 -3.83 9.72
N GLY A 189 9.96 -4.88 9.70
CA GLY A 189 10.18 -5.74 10.87
C GLY A 189 11.01 -5.15 12.02
N ASP A 190 11.66 -4.00 11.82
CA ASP A 190 12.43 -3.31 12.86
C ASP A 190 11.91 -1.89 13.15
N GLY A 191 10.77 -1.51 12.56
CA GLY A 191 10.15 -0.20 12.78
C GLY A 191 10.97 0.98 12.26
N SER A 192 11.99 0.75 11.43
CA SER A 192 12.81 1.82 10.87
C SER A 192 12.23 2.44 9.60
N THR A 193 11.30 1.75 8.92
CA THR A 193 10.67 2.25 7.71
C THR A 193 9.24 1.75 7.54
N GLY A 194 8.39 2.60 6.99
CA GLY A 194 6.95 2.40 6.94
C GLY A 194 6.26 3.54 6.22
N ILE A 195 5.00 3.32 5.88
CA ILE A 195 4.12 4.37 5.35
C ILE A 195 2.92 4.51 6.28
N ARG A 196 2.73 5.71 6.81
CA ARG A 196 1.56 6.12 7.59
C ARG A 196 0.58 6.92 6.74
N TYR A 197 -0.68 6.49 6.77
CA TYR A 197 -1.83 7.26 6.32
C TYR A 197 -2.40 8.11 7.46
N VAL A 198 -2.65 7.49 8.62
CA VAL A 198 -3.27 8.11 9.81
C VAL A 198 -2.59 7.63 11.09
N ASP A 199 -2.53 8.50 12.08
CA ASP A 199 -2.31 8.18 13.49
C ASP A 199 -3.07 9.16 14.40
N GLU A 200 -2.94 8.96 15.71
CA GLU A 200 -3.51 9.81 16.77
C GLU A 200 -3.13 11.31 16.66
N PHE A 201 -2.04 11.65 15.95
CA PHE A 201 -1.57 13.02 15.79
C PHE A 201 -1.90 13.62 14.41
N SER A 202 -2.43 12.82 13.49
CA SER A 202 -2.74 13.22 12.12
C SER A 202 -4.02 12.52 11.67
N PRO A 203 -5.20 13.11 11.96
CA PRO A 203 -6.46 12.52 11.51
C PRO A 203 -6.50 12.58 9.98
N GLY A 204 -6.38 11.43 9.32
CA GLY A 204 -6.74 11.32 7.91
C GLY A 204 -8.24 11.13 7.79
N LEU A 205 -8.80 11.48 6.65
CA LEU A 205 -10.24 11.31 6.42
C LEU A 205 -10.49 9.88 5.95
N ILE A 206 -10.60 8.95 6.91
CA ILE A 206 -11.16 7.63 6.65
C ILE A 206 -12.68 7.75 6.56
N GLY A 207 -13.27 7.10 5.56
CA GLY A 207 -14.71 7.11 5.36
C GLY A 207 -15.12 6.16 4.26
N ASP A 208 -16.43 6.01 4.09
CA ASP A 208 -17.03 5.12 3.10
C ASP A 208 -16.50 5.39 1.69
N GLY A 209 -16.11 4.32 1.00
CA GLY A 209 -15.59 4.40 -0.36
C GLY A 209 -14.14 4.88 -0.45
N LEU A 210 -13.42 5.03 0.65
CA LEU A 210 -11.97 5.24 0.60
C LEU A 210 -11.27 3.94 0.15
N GLY A 211 -10.31 4.09 -0.75
CA GLY A 211 -9.34 3.06 -1.11
C GLY A 211 -7.91 3.58 -0.98
N LEU A 212 -7.02 2.80 -0.38
CA LEU A 212 -5.58 3.07 -0.29
C LEU A 212 -4.82 1.92 -0.94
N SER A 213 -3.77 2.24 -1.68
CA SER A 213 -2.88 1.26 -2.28
C SER A 213 -1.47 1.44 -1.75
N PHE A 214 -0.75 0.34 -1.56
CA PHE A 214 0.65 0.27 -1.15
C PHE A 214 1.36 -0.69 -2.10
N SER A 215 2.08 -0.11 -3.06
CA SER A 215 2.81 -0.84 -4.09
C SER A 215 4.23 -1.09 -3.61
N PRO A 216 4.73 -2.35 -3.60
CA PRO A 216 6.11 -2.63 -3.25
C PRO A 216 7.07 -2.01 -4.28
N PRO A 217 8.37 -1.87 -3.95
CA PRO A 217 9.35 -1.41 -4.93
C PRO A 217 9.31 -2.33 -6.14
N TYR A 218 9.33 -1.72 -7.34
CA TYR A 218 9.48 -2.48 -8.56
C TYR A 218 10.75 -3.32 -8.47
N ASN A 219 10.63 -4.63 -8.64
CA ASN A 219 11.78 -5.45 -9.02
C ASN A 219 12.14 -5.05 -10.45
N LEU A 220 12.76 -3.88 -10.63
CA LEU A 220 13.57 -3.69 -11.81
C LEU A 220 14.59 -4.83 -11.73
N PRO A 221 14.67 -5.73 -12.73
CA PRO A 221 15.84 -6.60 -12.80
C PRO A 221 17.01 -5.65 -12.68
N VAL A 222 17.87 -5.84 -11.66
CA VAL A 222 18.99 -4.94 -11.37
C VAL A 222 19.62 -4.68 -12.72
N MET A 223 19.39 -3.50 -13.28
CA MET A 223 20.02 -3.16 -14.53
C MET A 223 21.46 -3.07 -14.08
N SER A 224 22.24 -4.11 -14.41
CA SER A 224 23.69 -4.06 -14.23
C SER A 224 24.11 -2.67 -14.67
N ILE A 225 25.03 -2.03 -13.96
CA ILE A 225 25.55 -0.72 -14.36
C ILE A 225 25.88 -0.70 -15.87
N LYS A 226 26.27 -1.86 -16.44
CA LYS A 226 26.39 -2.13 -17.88
C LYS A 226 25.13 -1.85 -18.71
N GLY A 227 23.94 -2.28 -18.28
CA GLY A 227 22.65 -2.03 -18.93
C GLY A 227 22.22 -0.56 -18.90
N CYS A 228 22.54 0.16 -17.83
CA CYS A 228 22.30 1.60 -17.75
C CYS A 228 23.19 2.38 -18.74
N PHE A 229 24.47 2.00 -18.85
CA PHE A 229 25.37 2.55 -19.88
C PHE A 229 24.90 2.24 -21.31
N ILE A 230 24.35 1.05 -21.57
CA ILE A 230 23.83 0.67 -22.89
C ILE A 230 22.62 1.51 -23.28
N LEU A 231 21.68 1.75 -22.35
CA LEU A 231 20.49 2.58 -22.62
C LEU A 231 20.85 4.05 -22.82
N VAL A 232 21.75 4.60 -22.00
CA VAL A 232 22.26 5.97 -22.18
C VAL A 232 23.03 6.09 -23.50
N PHE A 233 23.85 5.10 -23.86
CA PHE A 233 24.59 5.08 -25.12
C PHE A 233 23.66 4.97 -26.33
N LEU A 234 22.64 4.11 -26.30
CA LEU A 234 21.65 3.99 -27.37
C LEU A 234 20.85 5.28 -27.54
N PHE A 235 20.45 5.92 -26.44
CA PHE A 235 19.74 7.21 -26.47
C PHE A 235 20.61 8.31 -27.07
N LEU A 236 21.89 8.39 -26.66
CA LEU A 236 22.87 9.32 -27.24
C LEU A 236 23.15 9.04 -28.72
N LEU A 237 23.18 7.77 -29.14
CA LEU A 237 23.39 7.36 -30.53
C LEU A 237 22.19 7.75 -31.42
N VAL A 238 20.97 7.62 -30.90
CA VAL A 238 19.74 8.06 -31.58
C VAL A 238 19.75 9.58 -31.75
N ILE A 239 20.08 10.32 -30.69
CA ILE A 239 20.21 11.79 -30.75
C ILE A 239 21.31 12.18 -31.74
N PHE A 240 22.47 11.52 -31.70
CA PHE A 240 23.59 11.79 -32.60
C PHE A 240 23.21 11.57 -34.07
N ASN A 241 22.58 10.44 -34.39
CA ASN A 241 22.14 10.14 -35.75
C ASN A 241 21.04 11.09 -36.23
N PHE A 242 20.11 11.47 -35.35
CA PHE A 242 19.10 12.46 -35.66
C PHE A 242 19.72 13.82 -35.99
N LEU A 243 20.67 14.29 -35.18
CA LEU A 243 21.37 15.56 -35.40
C LEU A 243 22.20 15.55 -36.69
N ARG A 244 22.96 14.47 -36.93
CA ARG A 244 23.75 14.28 -38.16
C ARG A 244 22.88 14.28 -39.41
N ASN A 245 21.77 13.54 -39.41
CA ASN A 245 20.87 13.45 -40.57
C ASN A 245 20.17 14.79 -40.86
N ASN A 246 20.11 15.70 -39.88
CA ASN A 246 19.58 17.05 -40.03
C ASN A 246 20.67 18.13 -40.24
N GLY A 247 21.93 17.73 -40.47
CA GLY A 247 23.02 18.65 -40.83
C GLY A 247 23.62 19.42 -39.65
N PHE A 248 23.39 18.99 -38.41
CA PHE A 248 24.05 19.55 -37.23
C PHE A 248 25.37 18.83 -36.96
N HIS A 249 26.47 19.59 -36.84
CA HIS A 249 27.76 19.08 -36.43
C HIS A 249 28.00 19.36 -34.94
N MET A 250 28.15 18.31 -34.14
CA MET A 250 28.59 18.43 -32.75
C MET A 250 30.12 18.30 -32.69
N THR A 251 30.80 19.34 -32.23
CA THR A 251 32.22 19.30 -31.87
C THR A 251 32.34 19.02 -30.38
N PHE A 252 33.00 17.91 -30.03
CA PHE A 252 33.35 17.59 -28.64
C PHE A 252 34.68 18.26 -28.31
N ASN A 253 34.66 19.25 -27.44
CA ASN A 253 35.89 19.78 -26.83
C ASN A 253 36.18 18.91 -25.61
N TYR A 254 37.24 18.12 -25.67
CA TYR A 254 37.78 17.46 -24.49
C TYR A 254 38.58 18.51 -23.72
N TYR A 255 38.16 18.80 -22.50
CA TYR A 255 39.02 19.47 -21.52
C TYR A 255 39.77 18.36 -20.79
N GLU A 256 41.10 18.32 -20.97
CA GLU A 256 42.01 17.52 -20.14
C GLU A 256 42.06 18.05 -18.70
#